data_AF-A0A161M4M7-F1
#
_entry.id   AF-A0A161M4M7-F1
#
_cell.length_a   1.000
_cell.length_b   1.000
_cell.length_c   1.000
_cell.angle_alpha   90.00
_cell.angle_beta   90.00
_cell.angle_gamma   90.00
#
_symmetry.space_group_name_H-M   'P 1'
#
loop_
_entity.id
_entity.type
_entity.pdbx_description
1 polymer ?
#
loop_
_entity_poly.entity_id
_entity_poly.type
_entity_poly.pdbx_seq_one_letter_code
_entity_poly.pdbx_strand_id
1 'polypeptide(L)'
;MSKLLNDQGEKEPMGLDVLSRPAEEFENDPQLEVMWAMKAYEHAEIYFNILCSVDPRSLRLTPRDDKIYSTFRQEFPDLDVRILKEDELKSVRR
;
A
#
# COMPACT_ATOMS: atom_id res chain seq x y z
N MET A 1 -22.45 43.83 8.44
CA MET A 1 -21.31 43.79 7.50
C MET A 1 -20.06 43.93 8.34
N SER A 2 -19.12 43.00 8.45
CA SER A 2 -18.77 41.83 7.65
C SER A 2 -17.98 40.90 8.57
N LYS A 3 -18.48 39.67 8.78
CA LYS A 3 -17.69 38.57 9.32
C LYS A 3 -16.73 38.13 8.20
N LEU A 4 -15.49 38.59 8.26
CA LEU A 4 -14.38 38.07 7.46
C LEU A 4 -13.13 38.10 8.35
N LEU A 5 -13.02 37.13 9.23
CA LEU A 5 -11.74 36.61 9.70
C LEU A 5 -11.85 35.10 9.65
N ASN A 6 -11.64 34.64 8.41
CA ASN A 6 -10.96 33.43 8.01
C ASN A 6 -10.99 32.30 9.05
N ASP A 7 -12.00 31.45 8.87
CA ASP A 7 -12.01 30.05 9.23
C ASP A 7 -10.80 29.38 8.57
N GLN A 8 -9.63 29.46 9.21
CA GLN A 8 -8.62 28.43 9.04
C GLN A 8 -9.17 27.23 9.79
N GLY A 9 -10.12 26.56 9.15
CA GLY A 9 -10.51 25.21 9.53
C GLY A 9 -9.22 24.47 9.76
N GLU A 10 -9.03 24.02 11.00
CA GLU A 10 -8.12 22.96 11.35
C GLU A 10 -8.35 21.90 10.28
N LYS A 11 -7.46 21.82 9.29
CA LYS A 11 -7.54 20.75 8.31
C LYS A 11 -7.28 19.51 9.13
N GLU A 12 -8.35 18.80 9.48
CA GLU A 12 -8.28 17.42 9.91
C GLU A 12 -7.20 16.74 9.07
N PRO A 13 -6.27 15.98 9.69
CA PRO A 13 -5.15 15.40 8.97
C PRO A 13 -5.73 14.72 7.74
N MET A 14 -5.46 15.26 6.55
CA MET A 14 -6.20 14.96 5.33
C MET A 14 -6.35 13.44 5.24
N GLY A 15 -7.56 12.99 5.56
CA GLY A 15 -7.77 11.61 5.97
C GLY A 15 -7.37 10.68 4.85
N LEU A 16 -7.02 9.45 5.22
CA LEU A 16 -6.67 8.31 4.36
C LEU A 16 -7.58 8.14 3.11
N ASP A 17 -8.77 8.75 3.12
CA ASP A 17 -9.69 8.91 2.00
C ASP A 17 -9.09 9.64 0.77
N VAL A 18 -8.07 10.48 0.96
CA VAL A 18 -7.38 11.14 -0.16
C VAL A 18 -6.85 10.11 -1.14
N LEU A 19 -6.26 9.00 -0.68
CA LEU A 19 -5.70 7.94 -1.53
C LEU A 19 -6.76 7.17 -2.34
N SER A 20 -8.05 7.38 -2.07
CA SER A 20 -9.17 6.75 -2.80
C SER A 20 -9.59 7.54 -4.04
N ARG A 21 -9.08 8.77 -4.23
CA ARG A 21 -9.39 9.62 -5.39
C ARG A 21 -8.80 9.04 -6.70
N PRO A 22 -9.31 9.43 -7.87
CA PRO A 22 -8.75 9.02 -9.15
C PRO A 22 -7.26 9.32 -9.28
N ALA A 23 -6.50 8.40 -9.88
CA ALA A 23 -5.04 8.49 -10.00
C ALA A 23 -4.60 9.73 -10.81
N GLU A 24 -5.43 10.15 -11.76
CA GLU A 24 -5.20 11.30 -12.64
C GLU A 24 -5.22 12.65 -11.90
N GLU A 25 -5.77 12.67 -10.68
CA GLU A 25 -5.82 13.88 -9.84
C GLU A 25 -4.55 14.07 -9.01
N PHE A 26 -3.64 13.09 -9.00
CA PHE A 26 -2.37 13.17 -8.29
C PHE A 26 -1.25 13.63 -9.20
N GLU A 27 -0.50 14.62 -8.74
CA GLU A 27 0.78 15.01 -9.32
C GLU A 27 1.94 14.34 -8.55
N ASN A 28 3.18 14.64 -8.96
CA ASN A 28 4.38 14.19 -8.25
C ASN A 28 4.62 15.03 -6.97
N ASP A 29 3.71 14.92 -6.00
CA ASP A 29 3.74 15.64 -4.72
C ASP A 29 4.42 14.79 -3.63
N PRO A 30 5.50 15.27 -2.97
CA PRO A 30 6.13 14.58 -1.85
C PRO A 30 5.19 14.25 -0.68
N GLN A 31 4.11 15.01 -0.48
CA GLN A 31 3.10 14.69 0.55
C GLN A 31 2.36 13.39 0.24
N LEU A 32 2.19 13.03 -1.03
CA LEU A 32 1.59 11.77 -1.44
C LEU A 32 2.42 10.58 -0.97
N GLU A 33 3.75 10.66 -1.11
CA GLU A 33 4.67 9.62 -0.64
C GLU A 33 4.55 9.41 0.87
N VAL A 34 4.42 10.50 1.64
CA VAL A 34 4.25 10.44 3.10
C VAL A 34 2.94 9.73 3.45
N MET A 35 1.82 10.10 2.81
CA MET A 35 0.52 9.46 3.04
C MET A 35 0.55 7.97 2.65
N TRP A 36 1.19 7.65 1.52
CA TRP A 36 1.38 6.27 1.08
C TRP A 36 2.22 5.46 2.07
N ALA A 37 3.32 6.02 2.57
CA ALA A 37 4.19 5.36 3.55
C ALA A 37 3.46 5.08 4.86
N MET A 38 2.65 6.03 5.36
CA MET A 38 1.80 5.83 6.53
C MET A 38 0.82 4.68 6.30
N LYS A 39 0.11 4.67 5.16
CA LYS A 39 -0.84 3.60 4.84
C LYS A 39 -0.18 2.24 4.68
N ALA A 40 0.95 2.19 3.99
CA ALA A 40 1.71 0.95 3.80
C ALA A 40 2.17 0.36 5.14
N TYR A 41 2.61 1.23 6.07
CA TYR A 41 3.01 0.81 7.41
C TYR A 41 1.82 0.27 8.22
N GLU A 42 0.66 0.95 8.20
CA GLU A 42 -0.56 0.44 8.84
C GLU A 42 -0.94 -0.97 8.32
N HIS A 43 -0.89 -1.17 6.99
CA HIS A 43 -1.14 -2.48 6.39
C HIS A 43 -0.13 -3.51 6.88
N ALA A 44 1.16 -3.16 6.95
CA ALA A 44 2.21 -4.07 7.43
C ALA A 44 1.97 -4.51 8.87
N GLU A 45 1.62 -3.60 9.78
CA GLU A 45 1.28 -3.95 11.17
C GLU A 45 0.06 -4.88 11.25
N ILE A 46 -0.99 -4.60 10.48
CA ILE A 46 -2.19 -5.44 10.46
C ILE A 46 -1.86 -6.85 9.98
N TYR A 47 -1.14 -7.00 8.87
CA TYR A 47 -0.77 -8.32 8.35
C TYR A 47 0.19 -9.05 9.29
N PHE A 48 1.11 -8.35 9.95
CA PHE A 48 1.98 -8.95 10.96
C PHE A 48 1.16 -9.52 12.12
N ASN A 49 0.22 -8.75 12.66
CA ASN A 49 -0.66 -9.19 13.74
C ASN A 49 -1.52 -10.40 13.33
N ILE A 50 -2.01 -10.44 12.09
CA ILE A 50 -2.73 -11.60 11.56
C ILE A 50 -1.82 -12.82 11.56
N LEU A 51 -0.60 -12.72 11.00
CA LEU A 51 0.34 -13.84 10.94
C LEU A 51 0.74 -14.37 12.32
N CYS A 52 0.78 -13.50 13.34
CA CYS A 52 1.02 -13.91 14.73
C CYS A 52 -0.19 -14.57 15.41
N SER A 53 -1.40 -14.36 14.89
CA SER A 53 -2.65 -14.77 15.56
C SER A 53 -3.31 -16.00 14.95
N VAL A 54 -3.02 -16.33 13.68
CA VAL A 54 -3.65 -17.45 12.96
C VAL A 54 -2.63 -18.31 12.21
N ASP A 55 -2.95 -19.58 11.94
CA ASP A 55 -2.11 -20.47 11.13
C ASP A 55 -2.05 -19.96 9.67
N PRO A 56 -0.86 -19.54 9.17
CA PRO A 56 -0.72 -18.97 7.84
C PRO A 56 -1.17 -19.90 6.70
N ARG A 57 -1.16 -21.23 6.91
CA ARG A 57 -1.57 -22.20 5.87
C ARG A 57 -3.04 -22.13 5.53
N SER A 58 -3.85 -21.62 6.45
CA SER A 58 -5.30 -21.45 6.28
C SER A 58 -5.70 -20.03 5.86
N LEU A 59 -4.73 -19.10 5.84
CA LEU A 59 -4.99 -17.70 5.60
C LEU A 59 -5.32 -17.44 4.12
N ARG A 60 -6.43 -16.75 3.88
CA ARG A 60 -6.84 -16.25 2.56
C ARG A 60 -7.04 -14.75 2.67
N LEU A 61 -6.25 -13.98 1.91
CA LEU A 61 -6.30 -12.52 1.94
C LEU A 61 -7.34 -11.99 0.94
N THR A 62 -7.51 -12.69 -0.18
CA THR A 62 -8.50 -12.33 -1.20
C THR A 62 -9.20 -13.57 -1.77
N PRO A 63 -10.37 -13.40 -2.40
CA PRO A 63 -11.02 -14.47 -3.14
C PRO A 63 -10.21 -14.97 -4.35
N ARG A 64 -9.14 -14.26 -4.75
CA ARG A 64 -8.37 -14.49 -5.98
C ARG A 64 -6.95 -15.00 -5.74
N ASP A 65 -6.62 -15.39 -4.51
CA ASP A 65 -5.25 -15.77 -4.12
C ASP A 65 -4.65 -16.86 -5.01
N ASP A 66 -5.41 -17.88 -5.41
CA ASP A 66 -4.91 -18.97 -6.29
C ASP A 66 -4.53 -18.46 -7.68
N LYS A 67 -5.30 -17.49 -8.21
CA LYS A 67 -5.02 -16.86 -9.50
C LYS A 67 -3.77 -15.99 -9.39
N ILE A 68 -3.65 -15.20 -8.33
CA ILE A 68 -2.47 -14.36 -8.08
C ILE A 68 -1.23 -15.25 -7.98
N TYR A 69 -1.27 -16.32 -7.19
CA TYR A 69 -0.13 -17.22 -7.00
C TYR A 69 0.27 -17.92 -8.30
N SER A 70 -0.69 -18.48 -9.04
CA SER A 70 -0.40 -19.19 -10.28
C SER A 70 0.18 -18.26 -11.35
N THR A 71 -0.39 -17.08 -11.55
CA THR A 71 0.17 -16.07 -12.47
C THR A 71 1.54 -15.58 -12.01
N PHE A 72 1.73 -15.32 -10.71
CA PHE A 72 3.03 -14.91 -10.17
C PHE A 72 4.11 -15.96 -10.44
N ARG A 73 3.83 -17.25 -10.26
CA ARG A 73 4.80 -18.33 -10.53
C ARG A 73 5.05 -18.60 -12.01
N GLN A 74 4.11 -18.24 -12.88
CA GLN A 74 4.33 -18.29 -14.33
C GLN A 74 5.24 -17.15 -14.81
N GLU A 75 5.01 -15.94 -14.31
CA GLU A 75 5.77 -14.74 -14.70
C GLU A 75 7.13 -14.65 -14.00
N PHE A 76 7.24 -15.17 -12.78
CA PHE A 76 8.44 -15.13 -11.94
C PHE A 76 8.79 -16.53 -11.40
N PRO A 77 9.14 -17.49 -12.28
CA PRO A 77 9.39 -18.88 -11.88
C PRO A 77 10.57 -19.02 -10.91
N ASP A 78 11.63 -18.22 -11.11
CA ASP A 78 12.89 -18.33 -10.37
C ASP A 78 12.99 -17.38 -9.17
N LEU A 79 11.97 -16.53 -8.95
CA LEU A 79 11.97 -15.57 -7.86
C LEU A 79 11.76 -16.27 -6.50
N ASP A 80 12.81 -16.29 -5.68
CA ASP A 80 12.76 -16.82 -4.32
C ASP A 80 12.16 -15.78 -3.36
N VAL A 81 10.88 -15.96 -3.04
CA VAL A 81 10.15 -15.08 -2.11
C VAL A 81 10.69 -15.09 -0.67
N ARG A 82 11.57 -16.04 -0.32
CA ARG A 82 12.23 -16.08 1.00
C ARG A 82 13.38 -15.10 1.11
N ILE A 83 14.00 -14.74 -0.01
CA ILE A 83 15.17 -13.86 -0.07
C ILE A 83 14.91 -12.85 -1.18
N LEU A 84 14.44 -11.67 -0.79
CA LEU A 84 14.21 -10.56 -1.71
C LEU A 84 15.35 -9.56 -1.56
N LYS A 85 16.05 -9.26 -2.66
CA LYS A 85 17.05 -8.20 -2.71
C LYS A 85 16.49 -7.02 -3.49
N GLU A 86 16.54 -5.84 -2.88
CA GLU A 86 16.00 -4.60 -3.46
C GLU A 86 16.59 -4.30 -4.85
N ASP A 87 17.89 -4.49 -5.02
CA ASP A 87 18.59 -4.23 -6.28
C ASP A 87 18.11 -5.15 -7.42
N GLU A 88 17.75 -6.41 -7.10
CA GLU A 88 17.24 -7.36 -8.10
C GLU A 88 15.83 -6.94 -8.57
N LEU A 89 15.02 -6.36 -7.69
CA LEU A 89 13.66 -5.89 -7.99
C LEU A 89 13.64 -4.62 -8.87
N LYS A 90 14.66 -3.77 -8.76
CA LYS A 90 14.79 -2.51 -9.53
C LYS A 90 15.54 -2.68 -10.85
N SER A 91 16.01 -3.89 -11.13
CA SER A 91 16.82 -4.15 -12.32
C SER A 91 16.01 -4.00 -13.62
N VAL A 92 16.65 -3.45 -14.66
CA VAL A 92 16.00 -3.19 -15.97
C VAL A 92 15.64 -4.48 -16.70
N ARG A 93 16.33 -5.58 -16.38
CA ARG A 93 16.06 -6.91 -16.94
C ARG A 93 15.48 -7.80 -15.84
N ARG A 94 14.26 -8.27 -16.08
CA ARG A 94 13.73 -9.45 -15.44
C ARG A 94 14.29 -10.70 -16.09
#